data_AF-A0A1G9ZAB6-F1
#
_entry.id   AF-A0A1G9ZAB6-F1
#
_cell.length_a   1.000
_cell.length_b   1.000
_cell.length_c   1.000
_cell.angle_alpha   90.00
_cell.angle_beta   90.00
_cell.angle_gamma   90.00
#
_symmetry.space_group_name_H-M   'P 1'
#
loop_
_entity.id
_entity.type
_entity.pdbx_description
1 polymer ?
#
loop_
_entity_poly.entity_id
_entity_poly.type
_entity_poly.pdbx_seq_one_letter_code
_entity_poly.pdbx_strand_id
1 'polypeptide(L)'
;MKHLDGVTISEIGIYPVGLLADWQHFVHNPDRKDARRSLRASLRREWDRIKARNWRAAKNYFNGYLAEHPTLGTRAGHGWTRGRAYRDLARHLRSDPRNPA
;
A
#
# COMPACT_ATOMS: atom_id res chain seq x y z
N MET A 1 -28.35 -2.49 -20.58
CA MET A 1 -27.35 -2.53 -19.48
C MET A 1 -27.41 -3.90 -18.84
N LYS A 2 -26.38 -4.72 -19.04
CA LYS A 2 -26.26 -6.04 -18.39
C LYS A 2 -25.29 -5.87 -17.22
N HIS A 3 -25.80 -6.07 -16.01
CA HIS A 3 -25.03 -6.19 -14.79
C HIS A 3 -24.30 -7.53 -14.79
N LEU A 4 -23.03 -7.50 -15.19
CA LEU A 4 -22.04 -8.44 -14.70
C LEU A 4 -21.08 -7.58 -13.87
N ASP A 5 -21.45 -7.50 -12.58
CA ASP A 5 -20.62 -7.16 -11.43
C ASP A 5 -19.85 -5.83 -11.44
N GLY A 6 -20.58 -4.71 -11.60
CA GLY A 6 -20.45 -3.45 -10.84
C GLY A 6 -19.09 -2.95 -10.28
N VAL A 7 -17.93 -3.33 -10.84
CA VAL A 7 -16.61 -2.89 -10.38
C VAL A 7 -16.19 -1.74 -11.25
N THR A 8 -16.33 -0.52 -10.74
CA THR A 8 -15.78 0.65 -11.41
C THR A 8 -14.31 0.79 -11.03
N ILE A 9 -13.41 1.03 -12.00
CA ILE A 9 -11.99 1.33 -11.74
C ILE A 9 -11.84 2.48 -10.73
N SER A 10 -12.84 3.37 -10.66
CA SER A 10 -12.95 4.47 -9.69
C SER A 10 -12.99 4.04 -8.23
N GLU A 11 -13.32 2.78 -7.91
CA GLU A 11 -13.33 2.26 -6.53
C GLU A 11 -11.97 1.74 -6.04
N ILE A 12 -10.98 1.64 -6.93
CA ILE A 12 -9.64 1.17 -6.57
C ILE A 12 -8.84 2.33 -5.96
N GLY A 13 -8.69 2.30 -4.63
CA GLY A 13 -7.80 3.21 -3.91
C GLY A 13 -6.35 2.74 -4.02
N ILE A 14 -5.46 3.55 -4.62
CA ILE A 14 -4.01 3.27 -4.63
C ILE A 14 -3.26 4.40 -3.93
N TYR A 15 -2.63 4.09 -2.80
CA TYR A 15 -1.95 5.08 -1.98
C TYR A 15 -0.62 4.56 -1.42
N PRO A 16 0.36 5.45 -1.18
CA PRO A 16 1.64 5.07 -0.57
C PRO A 16 1.42 4.63 0.88
N VAL A 17 2.18 3.64 1.34
CA VAL A 17 2.13 3.11 2.71
C VAL A 17 3.53 2.83 3.25
N GLY A 18 3.63 2.69 4.57
CA GLY A 18 4.85 2.31 5.27
C GLY A 18 6.03 3.24 4.93
N LEU A 19 7.18 2.66 4.59
CA LEU A 19 8.40 3.43 4.30
C LEU A 19 8.21 4.46 3.19
N LEU A 20 7.44 4.13 2.15
CA LEU A 20 7.25 5.07 1.03
C LEU A 20 6.44 6.29 1.46
N ALA A 21 5.39 6.10 2.26
CA ALA A 21 4.61 7.20 2.81
C ALA A 21 5.45 8.07 3.75
N ASP A 22 6.21 7.46 4.66
CA ASP A 22 7.10 8.17 5.59
C ASP A 22 8.21 8.93 4.84
N TRP A 23 8.74 8.35 3.76
CA TRP A 23 9.73 8.99 2.91
C TRP A 23 9.15 10.19 2.16
N GLN A 24 7.97 10.05 1.57
CA GLN A 24 7.29 11.17 0.91
C GLN A 24 6.99 12.30 1.90
N HIS A 25 6.53 11.95 3.10
CA HIS A 25 6.36 12.91 4.17
C HIS A 25 7.70 13.60 4.51
N PHE A 26 8.78 12.84 4.66
CA PHE A 26 10.12 13.39 4.90
C PHE A 26 10.60 14.35 3.79
N VAL A 27 10.35 14.02 2.52
CA VAL A 27 10.79 14.80 1.36
C VAL A 27 9.97 16.08 1.19
N HIS A 28 8.65 16.00 1.33
CA HIS A 28 7.72 17.08 1.01
C HIS A 28 7.33 17.96 2.21
N ASN A 29 7.58 17.54 3.45
CA ASN A 29 7.25 18.35 4.62
C ASN A 29 8.25 19.53 4.75
N PRO A 30 7.77 20.78 4.86
CA PRO A 30 8.63 21.95 5.09
C PRO A 30 9.34 21.89 6.45
N ASP A 31 8.74 21.28 7.48
CA ASP A 31 9.40 21.07 8.76
C ASP A 31 10.26 19.79 8.74
N ARG A 32 11.53 19.99 8.42
CA ARG A 32 12.52 18.91 8.36
C ARG A 32 12.78 18.27 9.73
N LYS A 33 12.60 18.98 10.84
CA LYS A 33 12.87 18.41 12.18
C LYS A 33 11.77 17.43 12.56
N ASP A 34 10.52 17.83 12.36
CA ASP A 34 9.37 16.96 12.60
C ASP A 34 9.39 15.73 11.68
N ALA A 35 9.61 15.95 10.38
CA ALA A 35 9.59 14.85 9.42
C ALA A 35 10.71 13.81 9.67
N ARG A 36 11.91 14.26 10.12
CA ARG A 36 12.98 13.36 10.56
C ARG A 36 12.61 12.58 11.82
N ARG A 37 11.96 13.24 12.78
CA ARG A 37 11.51 12.60 14.03
C ARG A 37 10.49 11.50 13.72
N SER A 38 9.52 11.80 12.86
CA SER A 38 8.49 10.84 12.43
C SER A 38 9.11 9.63 11.73
N LEU A 39 9.96 9.84 10.71
CA LEU A 39 10.64 8.75 9.99
C LEU A 39 11.49 7.89 10.94
N ARG A 40 12.27 8.51 11.83
CA ARG A 40 13.07 7.77 12.83
C ARG A 40 12.20 6.96 13.78
N ALA A 41 11.07 7.50 14.22
CA ALA A 41 10.15 6.80 15.10
C ALA A 41 9.54 5.57 14.40
N SER A 42 9.13 5.69 13.13
CA SER A 42 8.68 4.55 12.33
C SER A 42 9.75 3.48 12.16
N LEU A 43 10.96 3.85 11.73
CA LEU A 43 12.07 2.90 11.59
C LEU A 43 12.43 2.20 12.90
N ARG A 44 12.37 2.92 14.03
CA ARG A 44 12.61 2.33 15.36
C ARG A 44 11.55 1.29 15.71
N ARG A 45 10.27 1.58 15.46
CA ARG A 45 9.17 0.63 15.66
C ARG A 45 9.36 -0.64 14.83
N GLU A 46 9.78 -0.51 13.58
CA GLU A 46 10.07 -1.69 12.74
C GLU A 46 11.31 -2.45 13.21
N TRP A 47 12.35 -1.75 13.69
CA TRP A 47 13.51 -2.39 14.31
C TRP A 47 13.13 -3.19 15.56
N ASP A 48 12.23 -2.68 16.39
CA ASP A 48 11.72 -3.40 17.55
C ASP A 48 10.94 -4.67 17.13
N ARG A 49 10.16 -4.61 16.04
CA ARG A 49 9.50 -5.80 15.47
C ARG A 49 10.50 -6.82 14.91
N ILE A 50 11.57 -6.36 14.27
CA ILE A 50 12.66 -7.21 13.77
C ILE A 50 13.36 -7.94 14.93
N LYS A 51 13.71 -7.22 16.00
CA LYS A 51 14.29 -7.82 17.22
C LYS A 51 13.35 -8.83 17.86
N ALA A 52 12.05 -8.55 17.87
CA ALA A 52 11.01 -9.49 18.31
C ALA A 52 10.76 -10.65 17.33
N ARG A 53 11.55 -10.77 16.24
CA ARG A 53 11.43 -11.79 15.18
C ARG A 53 10.08 -11.79 14.47
N ASN A 54 9.32 -10.69 14.58
CA ASN A 54 8.06 -10.51 13.86
C ASN A 54 8.31 -9.99 12.44
N TRP A 55 8.99 -10.83 11.65
CA TRP A 55 9.42 -10.51 10.29
C TRP A 55 8.25 -10.25 9.34
N ARG A 56 7.10 -10.89 9.58
CA ARG A 56 5.90 -10.66 8.76
C ARG A 56 5.40 -9.24 8.90
N ALA A 57 5.26 -8.74 10.14
CA ALA A 57 4.86 -7.37 10.38
C ALA A 57 5.90 -6.37 9.86
N ALA A 58 7.19 -6.65 10.10
CA ALA A 58 8.27 -5.79 9.61
C ALA A 58 8.29 -5.68 8.08
N LYS A 59 8.06 -6.77 7.35
CA LYS A 59 8.00 -6.76 5.88
C LYS A 59 6.86 -5.90 5.35
N ASN A 60 5.70 -5.88 6.00
CA ASN A 60 4.55 -5.08 5.56
C ASN A 60 4.87 -3.58 5.48
N TYR A 61 5.76 -3.07 6.34
CA TYR A 61 6.21 -1.68 6.28
C TYR A 61 6.92 -1.33 4.96
N PHE A 62 7.48 -2.32 4.26
CA PHE A 62 8.22 -2.13 3.01
C PHE A 62 7.38 -2.44 1.75
N ASN A 63 6.05 -2.44 1.85
CA ASN A 63 5.15 -2.75 0.72
C ASN A 63 5.10 -1.65 -0.36
N GLY A 64 5.44 -0.40 -0.03
CA GLY A 64 5.49 0.72 -0.99
C GLY A 64 4.12 1.35 -1.24
N TYR A 65 3.37 0.85 -2.22
CA TYR A 65 1.97 1.21 -2.46
C TYR A 65 1.06 0.07 -2.04
N LEU A 66 -0.11 0.44 -1.51
CA LEU A 66 -1.23 -0.44 -1.27
C LEU A 66 -2.35 -0.11 -2.25
N ALA A 67 -2.97 -1.13 -2.82
CA ALA A 67 -4.11 -1.03 -3.71
C ALA A 67 -5.27 -1.82 -3.10
N GLU A 68 -6.37 -1.15 -2.80
CA GLU A 68 -7.52 -1.74 -2.11
C GLU A 68 -8.77 -1.66 -2.98
N HIS A 69 -9.66 -2.62 -2.77
CA HIS A 69 -10.98 -2.65 -3.38
C HIS A 69 -12.01 -3.05 -2.31
N PRO A 70 -13.17 -2.36 -2.19
CA PRO A 70 -14.13 -2.61 -1.12
C PRO A 70 -14.58 -4.07 -1.00
N THR A 71 -14.70 -4.78 -2.13
CA THR A 71 -15.17 -6.17 -2.16
C THR A 71 -14.15 -7.20 -1.67
N LEU A 72 -12.87 -6.82 -1.55
CA LEU A 72 -11.79 -7.75 -1.17
C LEU A 72 -11.47 -7.72 0.33
N GLY A 73 -12.06 -6.78 1.09
CA GLY A 73 -11.87 -6.66 2.54
C GLY A 73 -10.39 -6.55 2.92
N THR A 74 -9.86 -7.58 3.57
CA THR A 74 -8.45 -7.62 4.03
C THR A 74 -7.43 -7.99 2.94
N ARG A 75 -7.88 -8.34 1.73
CA ARG A 75 -7.00 -8.62 0.59
C ARG A 75 -6.76 -7.34 -0.20
N ALA A 76 -5.50 -6.96 -0.30
CA ALA A 76 -5.04 -5.77 -1.01
C ALA A 76 -3.83 -6.12 -1.87
N GLY A 77 -3.71 -5.45 -3.00
CA GLY A 77 -2.51 -5.54 -3.83
C GLY A 77 -1.39 -4.66 -3.28
N HIS A 78 -0.13 -5.08 -3.42
CA HIS A 78 1.01 -4.33 -2.91
C HIS A 78 2.18 -4.26 -3.90
N GLY A 79 2.98 -3.19 -3.81
CA GLY A 79 4.24 -3.07 -4.53
C GLY A 79 4.82 -1.67 -4.59
N TRP A 80 6.12 -1.58 -4.90
CA TRP A 80 6.86 -0.31 -4.94
C TRP A 80 6.46 0.67 -6.06
N THR A 81 5.57 0.25 -6.96
CA THR A 81 4.96 1.14 -7.97
C THR A 81 3.46 0.97 -7.97
N ARG A 82 2.71 2.05 -8.26
CA ARG A 82 1.25 2.01 -8.40
C ARG A 82 0.80 0.90 -9.36
N GLY A 83 1.48 0.76 -10.49
CA GLY A 83 1.19 -0.27 -11.48
C GLY A 83 1.44 -1.70 -11.01
N ARG A 84 2.43 -1.92 -10.12
CA ARG A 84 2.67 -3.24 -9.53
C ARG A 84 1.62 -3.59 -8.47
N ALA A 85 1.30 -2.64 -7.57
CA ALA A 85 0.24 -2.83 -6.58
C ALA A 85 -1.10 -3.12 -7.25
N TYR A 86 -1.42 -2.40 -8.34
CA TYR A 86 -2.60 -2.68 -9.15
C TYR A 86 -2.58 -4.08 -9.76
N ARG A 87 -1.48 -4.50 -10.41
CA ARG A 87 -1.39 -5.84 -11.02
C ARG A 87 -1.50 -6.95 -9.99
N ASP A 88 -1.04 -6.71 -8.77
CA ASP A 88 -1.21 -7.62 -7.64
C ASP A 88 -2.69 -7.69 -7.21
N LEU A 89 -3.36 -6.53 -7.10
CA LEU A 89 -4.80 -6.45 -6.80
C LEU A 89 -5.66 -7.15 -7.88
N ALA A 90 -5.35 -6.95 -9.16
CA ALA A 90 -6.05 -7.60 -10.28
C ALA A 90 -5.98 -9.14 -10.19
N ARG A 91 -4.85 -9.70 -9.71
CA ARG A 91 -4.75 -11.15 -9.44
C ARG A 91 -5.71 -11.60 -8.35
N HIS A 92 -5.99 -10.77 -7.35
CA HIS A 92 -6.97 -11.07 -6.30
C HIS A 92 -8.42 -10.97 -6.79
N LEU A 93 -8.71 -10.02 -7.68
CA LEU A 93 -10.02 -9.87 -8.32
C LEU A 93 -10.31 -10.97 -9.35
N ARG A 94 -9.30 -11.79 -9.73
CA ARG A 94 -9.37 -12.77 -10.83
C ARG A 94 -9.78 -12.16 -12.18
N SER A 95 -9.61 -10.85 -12.33
CA SER A 95 -9.98 -10.07 -13.51
C SER A 95 -9.08 -8.83 -13.59
N ASP A 96 -8.83 -8.33 -14.80
CA ASP A 96 -8.25 -7.00 -14.98
C ASP A 96 -9.41 -5.99 -15.03
N PRO A 97 -9.63 -5.15 -14.00
CA PRO A 97 -10.75 -4.21 -14.00
C PRO A 97 -10.66 -3.16 -15.12
N ARG A 98 -9.53 -3.04 -15.84
CA ARG A 98 -9.43 -2.23 -17.07
C ARG A 98 -9.95 -2.93 -18.32
N ASN A 99 -10.13 -4.24 -18.28
CA ASN A 99 -10.58 -5.04 -19.40
C ASN A 99 -11.53 -6.13 -18.89
N PRO A 100 -12.78 -5.76 -18.53
CA PRO A 100 -13.80 -6.73 -18.17
C PRO A 100 -14.13 -7.54 -19.43
N ALA A 101 -13.74 -8.81 -19.43
CA ALA A 101 -14.16 -9.77 -20.45
C ALA A 101 -15.67 -10.03 -20.36
#